data_AF-A0A0R2WK12-F1
#
_entry.id   AF-A0A0R2WK12-F1
#
_cell.length_a   1.000
_cell.length_b   1.000
_cell.length_c   1.000
_cell.angle_alpha   90.00
_cell.angle_beta   90.00
_cell.angle_gamma   90.00
#
_symmetry.space_group_name_H-M   'P 1'
#
loop_
_entity.id
_entity.type
_entity.pdbx_description
1 polymer ?
#
loop_
_entity_poly.entity_id
_entity_poly.type
_entity_poly.pdbx_seq_one_letter_code
_entity_poly.pdbx_strand_id
1 'polypeptide(L)'
;MKLGIFFLMLGYGLSQFYRSFLAVLSPALAEDLGASAADLSYASGIWFLVFAAAQLPIGVALDRYGPRWISVILVAIGGGGGGVMMALAHTPKI
;
A
#
# COMPACT_ATOMS: atom_id res chain seq x y z
N MET A 1 21.02 15.70 7.81
CA MET A 1 19.90 15.32 8.72
C MET A 1 18.54 15.83 8.24
N LYS A 2 18.34 17.14 8.02
CA LYS A 2 17.02 17.71 7.65
C LYS A 2 16.36 17.06 6.43
N LEU A 3 17.14 16.79 5.38
CA LEU A 3 16.64 16.18 4.14
C LEU A 3 16.18 14.72 4.32
N GLY A 4 16.87 13.94 5.17
CA GLY A 4 16.50 12.55 5.43
C GLY A 4 15.18 12.43 6.18
N ILE A 5 14.96 13.29 7.17
CA ILE A 5 13.69 13.36 7.91
C ILE A 5 12.54 13.78 6.99
N PHE A 6 12.78 14.76 6.11
CA PHE A 6 11.78 15.18 5.12
C PHE A 6 11.31 14.02 4.24
N PHE A 7 12.24 13.23 3.68
CA PHE A 7 11.86 12.05 2.90
C PHE A 7 11.19 10.96 3.74
N LEU A 8 11.58 10.81 5.00
CA LEU A 8 10.92 9.89 5.92
C LEU A 8 9.47 10.31 6.19
N MET A 9 9.22 11.61 6.37
CA MET A 9 7.88 12.18 6.52
C MET A 9 7.04 11.99 5.27
N LEU A 10 7.61 12.22 4.07
CA LEU A 10 6.91 11.97 2.81
C LEU A 10 6.54 10.49 2.66
N GLY A 11 7.49 9.57 2.90
CA GLY A 11 7.24 8.13 2.83
C GLY A 11 6.21 7.68 3.85
N TYR A 12 6.26 8.22 5.07
CA TYR A 12 5.27 7.95 6.11
C TYR A 12 3.88 8.50 5.75
N GLY A 13 3.81 9.72 5.21
CA GLY A 13 2.57 10.31 4.72
C GLY A 13 1.94 9.48 3.60
N LEU A 14 2.76 9.01 2.65
CA LEU A 14 2.31 8.11 1.59
C LEU A 14 1.79 6.79 2.15
N SER A 15 2.50 6.20 3.12
CA SER A 15 2.05 4.98 3.81
C SER A 15 0.68 5.14 4.47
N GLN A 16 0.45 6.27 5.14
CA GLN A 16 -0.85 6.56 5.77
C GLN A 16 -1.94 6.86 4.74
N PHE A 17 -1.61 7.53 3.63
CA PHE A 17 -2.53 7.67 2.51
C PHE A 17 -2.99 6.28 2.02
N TYR A 18 -2.07 5.35 1.74
CA TYR A 18 -2.41 3.98 1.35
C TYR A 18 -3.20 3.21 2.42
N ARG A 19 -3.16 3.62 3.67
CA ARG A 19 -3.96 2.99 4.73
C ARG A 19 -5.39 3.51 4.79
N SER A 20 -5.60 4.78 4.47
CA SER A 20 -6.91 5.44 4.60
C SER A 20 -7.65 5.63 3.28
N PHE A 21 -6.96 5.58 2.13
CA PHE A 21 -7.55 5.93 0.84
C PHE A 21 -8.74 5.04 0.46
N LEU A 22 -8.68 3.73 0.73
CA LEU A 22 -9.71 2.79 0.27
C LEU A 22 -11.08 3.16 0.85
N ALA A 23 -11.12 3.52 2.14
CA ALA A 23 -12.34 3.97 2.81
C ALA A 23 -12.87 5.29 2.21
N VAL A 24 -11.98 6.19 1.81
CA VAL A 24 -12.35 7.46 1.16
C VAL A 24 -12.87 7.24 -0.27
N LEU A 25 -12.27 6.28 -1.00
CA LEU A 25 -12.66 5.96 -2.37
C LEU A 25 -13.88 5.04 -2.46
N SER A 26 -14.28 4.34 -1.40
CA SER A 26 -15.41 3.39 -1.41
C SER A 26 -16.67 3.89 -2.13
N PRO A 27 -17.17 5.12 -1.89
CA PRO A 27 -18.35 5.62 -2.59
C PRO A 27 -18.15 5.75 -4.10
N ALA A 28 -16.99 6.28 -4.52
CA ALA A 28 -16.64 6.42 -5.93
C ALA A 28 -16.42 5.05 -6.60
N LEU A 29 -15.81 4.10 -5.91
CA LEU A 29 -15.64 2.72 -6.40
C LEU A 29 -16.98 1.99 -6.54
N ALA A 30 -17.95 2.28 -5.68
CA ALA A 30 -19.29 1.73 -5.79
C ALA A 30 -20.07 2.32 -6.97
N GLU A 31 -19.94 3.62 -7.22
CA GLU A 31 -20.60 4.32 -8.34
C GLU A 31 -19.97 3.97 -9.70
N ASP A 32 -18.65 4.04 -9.81
CA ASP A 32 -17.94 3.92 -11.09
C ASP A 32 -17.62 2.46 -11.46
N LEU A 33 -17.30 1.61 -10.49
CA LEU A 33 -16.91 0.21 -10.72
C LEU A 33 -17.97 -0.80 -10.27
N GLY A 34 -19.02 -0.37 -9.58
CA GLY A 34 -20.02 -1.29 -9.00
C GLY A 34 -19.46 -2.14 -7.86
N ALA A 35 -18.38 -1.71 -7.20
CA ALA A 35 -17.76 -2.46 -6.11
C ALA A 35 -18.69 -2.49 -4.88
N SER A 36 -19.00 -3.70 -4.39
CA SER A 36 -19.82 -3.85 -3.20
C SER A 36 -19.01 -3.63 -1.92
N ALA A 37 -19.71 -3.39 -0.80
CA ALA A 37 -19.07 -3.34 0.52
C ALA A 37 -18.35 -4.65 0.88
N ALA A 38 -18.83 -5.79 0.38
CA ALA A 38 -18.20 -7.09 0.57
C ALA A 38 -16.84 -7.18 -0.16
N ASP A 39 -16.76 -6.69 -1.40
CA ASP A 39 -15.52 -6.68 -2.19
C ASP A 39 -14.44 -5.81 -1.53
N LEU A 40 -14.84 -4.64 -1.03
CA LEU A 40 -13.95 -3.70 -0.35
C LEU A 40 -13.48 -4.25 1.01
N SER A 41 -14.37 -4.93 1.74
CA SER A 41 -14.03 -5.62 2.99
C SER A 41 -13.08 -6.79 2.74
N TYR A 42 -13.29 -7.54 1.65
CA TYR A 42 -12.42 -8.65 1.27
C TYR A 42 -11.02 -8.17 0.87
N ALA A 43 -10.94 -7.12 0.05
CA ALA A 43 -9.67 -6.47 -0.31
C ALA A 43 -8.91 -5.96 0.93
N SER A 44 -9.64 -5.35 1.88
CA SER A 44 -9.08 -4.92 3.17
C SER A 44 -8.58 -6.11 4.00
N GLY A 45 -9.31 -7.23 4.00
CA GLY A 45 -8.90 -8.47 4.66
C GLY A 45 -7.60 -9.05 4.11
N ILE A 46 -7.47 -9.11 2.77
CA ILE A 46 -6.23 -9.54 2.11
C ILE A 46 -5.07 -8.63 2.50
N TRP A 47 -5.29 -7.31 2.57
CA TRP A 47 -4.25 -6.37 2.97
C TRP A 47 -3.64 -6.73 4.33
N PHE A 48 -4.45 -7.09 5.33
CA PHE A 48 -3.94 -7.52 6.64
C PHE A 48 -3.14 -8.83 6.57
N LEU A 49 -3.59 -9.80 5.79
CA LEU A 49 -2.88 -11.08 5.62
C LEU A 49 -1.53 -10.88 4.93
N VAL A 50 -1.50 -10.09 3.85
CA VAL A 50 -0.25 -9.76 3.14
C VAL A 50 0.67 -8.97 4.06
N PHE A 51 0.14 -8.00 4.83
CA PHE A 51 0.94 -7.22 5.78
C PHE A 51 1.54 -8.10 6.87
N ALA A 52 0.77 -9.06 7.41
CA ALA A 52 1.27 -10.04 8.37
C ALA A 52 2.38 -10.91 7.77
N ALA A 53 2.16 -11.46 6.57
CA ALA A 53 3.16 -12.28 5.87
C ALA A 53 4.44 -11.49 5.56
N ALA A 54 4.32 -10.19 5.29
CA ALA A 54 5.44 -9.32 4.95
C ALA A 54 6.32 -8.94 6.16
N GLN A 55 5.83 -9.07 7.40
CA GLN A 55 6.56 -8.66 8.61
C GLN A 55 7.92 -9.36 8.76
N LEU A 56 7.95 -10.70 8.65
CA LEU A 56 9.18 -11.48 8.84
C LEU A 56 10.18 -11.29 7.69
N PRO A 57 9.79 -11.43 6.41
CA PRO A 57 10.73 -11.29 5.30
C PRO A 57 11.33 -9.88 5.22
N ILE A 58 10.50 -8.85 5.43
CA ILE A 58 10.96 -7.46 5.39
C ILE A 58 11.84 -7.16 6.60
N GLY A 59 11.48 -7.65 7.80
CA GLY A 59 12.32 -7.51 8.99
C GLY A 59 13.73 -8.07 8.78
N VAL A 60 13.82 -9.32 8.31
CA VAL A 60 15.11 -9.96 8.01
C VAL A 60 15.87 -9.21 6.92
N ALA A 61 15.18 -8.72 5.89
CA ALA A 61 15.81 -7.96 4.82
C ALA A 61 16.36 -6.60 5.32
N LEU A 62 15.63 -5.92 6.20
CA LEU A 62 16.07 -4.68 6.84
C LEU A 62 17.32 -4.90 7.68
N ASP A 63 17.36 -5.99 8.45
CA ASP A 63 18.50 -6.33 9.31
C ASP A 63 19.74 -6.69 8.48
N ARG A 64 19.57 -7.39 7.34
CA ARG A 64 20.67 -7.88 6.52
C ARG A 64 21.22 -6.87 5.51
N TYR A 65 20.34 -6.11 4.87
CA TYR A 65 20.70 -5.20 3.77
C TYR A 65 20.62 -3.71 4.16
N GLY A 66 20.13 -3.44 5.38
CA GLY A 66 20.01 -2.11 5.93
C GLY A 66 18.77 -1.35 5.43
N PRO A 67 18.30 -0.37 6.21
CA PRO A 67 17.06 0.34 5.95
C PRO A 67 17.09 1.20 4.68
N ARG A 68 18.26 1.73 4.29
CA ARG A 68 18.36 2.65 3.15
C ARG A 68 17.87 2.03 1.84
N TRP A 69 18.31 0.80 1.52
CA TRP A 69 17.98 0.15 0.26
C TRP A 69 16.60 -0.48 0.30
N ILE A 70 16.28 -1.17 1.40
CA ILE A 70 14.99 -1.85 1.53
C ILE A 70 13.83 -0.84 1.55
N SER A 71 13.96 0.31 2.22
CA SER A 71 12.91 1.33 2.19
C SER A 71 12.66 1.89 0.79
N VAL A 72 13.71 2.09 -0.02
CA VAL A 72 13.55 2.55 -1.41
C VAL A 72 12.83 1.51 -2.26
N ILE A 73 13.22 0.23 -2.13
CA ILE A 73 12.61 -0.88 -2.87
C ILE A 73 11.13 -1.02 -2.49
N LEU A 74 10.81 -0.97 -1.18
CA LEU A 74 9.43 -1.10 -0.70
C LEU A 74 8.54 0.06 -1.17
N VAL A 75 9.05 1.28 -1.20
CA VAL A 75 8.29 2.43 -1.71
C VAL A 75 8.12 2.33 -3.23
N ALA A 76 9.16 1.95 -3.97
CA ALA A 76 9.10 1.82 -5.42
C ALA A 76 8.12 0.71 -5.85
N ILE A 77 8.20 -0.47 -5.24
CA ILE A 77 7.36 -1.62 -5.58
C ILE A 77 5.97 -1.47 -4.96
N GLY A 78 5.88 -1.23 -3.66
CA GLY A 78 4.62 -1.17 -2.93
C GLY A 78 3.82 0.10 -3.23
N GLY A 79 4.46 1.27 -3.17
CA GLY A 79 3.82 2.54 -3.51
C GLY A 79 3.65 2.70 -5.02
N GLY A 80 4.75 2.67 -5.77
CA GLY A 80 4.72 2.86 -7.22
C GLY A 80 3.96 1.76 -7.96
N GLY A 81 4.33 0.50 -7.74
CA GLY A 81 3.68 -0.65 -8.36
C GLY A 81 2.21 -0.81 -7.96
N GLY A 82 1.89 -0.62 -6.68
CA GLY A 82 0.50 -0.63 -6.19
C GLY A 82 -0.35 0.47 -6.83
N GLY A 83 0.18 1.68 -6.96
CA GLY A 83 -0.49 2.78 -7.65
C GLY A 83 -0.76 2.47 -9.13
N VAL A 84 0.21 1.91 -9.84
CA VAL A 84 0.05 1.51 -11.25
C VAL A 84 -0.99 0.39 -11.39
N MET A 85 -0.93 -0.64 -10.55
CA MET A 85 -1.91 -1.73 -10.58
C MET A 85 -3.34 -1.22 -10.38
N MET A 86 -3.52 -0.28 -9.45
CA MET A 86 -4.84 0.28 -9.17
C MET A 86 -5.35 1.19 -10.28
N ALA A 87 -4.46 1.96 -10.92
CA ALA A 87 -4.80 2.77 -12.09
C ALA A 87 -5.22 1.92 -13.31
N LEU A 88 -4.73 0.69 -13.40
CA LEU A 88 -5.05 -0.25 -14.48
C LEU A 88 -6.22 -1.20 -14.13
N ALA A 89 -6.80 -1.12 -12.93
CA ALA A 89 -7.90 -1.98 -12.52
C ALA A 89 -9.23 -1.47 -13.09
N HIS A 90 -9.93 -2.29 -13.88
CA HIS A 90 -11.14 -1.87 -14.62
C HIS A 90 -12.44 -2.59 -14.18
N THR A 91 -12.37 -3.66 -13.39
CA THR A 91 -13.55 -4.42 -12.96
C THR A 91 -13.34 -5.04 -11.58
N PRO A 92 -14.33 -5.01 -10.67
CA PRO A 92 -14.33 -5.89 -9.51
C PRO A 92 -14.59 -7.31 -10.02
N LYS A 93 -13.51 -8.06 -10.28
CA LYS A 93 -13.56 -9.50 -10.53
C LYS A 93 -12.91 -10.17 -9.35
N ILE A 94 -13.69 -10.34 -8.28
CA ILE A 94 -13.38 -11.25 -7.19
C ILE A 94 -14.43 -12.35 -7.24
#